data_AF-A0A820E939-F1
#
_entry.id   AF-A0A820E939-F1
#
_cell.length_a   1.000
_cell.length_b   1.000
_cell.length_c   1.000
_cell.angle_alpha   90.00
_cell.angle_beta   90.00
_cell.angle_gamma   90.00
#
_symmetry.space_group_name_H-M   'P 1'
#
loop_
_entity.id
_entity.type
_entity.pdbx_description
1 polymer ?
#
loop_
_entity_poly.entity_id
_entity_poly.type
_entity_poly.pdbx_seq_one_letter_code
_entity_poly.pdbx_strand_id
1 'polypeptide(L)'
;VQHFSPLLYVLDGRFSQLHTLIVDLINNVLSTDLIENKCFVLSCAWEISRYEECLLPLIYRMSNIEKLGLYLTIDVNDKFIDGNDLKKNVINRLPQLSVFTFDIRSLMFIDQINLPSKKDIEESFRDFQYTKIISYVDYFLEKKNGSIVQQYVRFISLYDEYPFEHEFFIKISQSFPFMERLSLINHQSQIHKQSYKLTNHNFNSTIVKYNYLITLDIEEVHDDYIEEFLFNTKTYFHNNIVMSINYKSLERVTRNFTRDVTRINCAKINEIFLSGEKHYSNSLRDYFPCAIIH
;
A
#
# COMPACT_ATOMS: atom_id res chain seq x y z
N VAL A 1 0.40 11.03 28.69
CA VAL A 1 1.86 10.88 28.83
C VAL A 1 2.42 10.79 27.44
N GLN A 2 3.06 11.86 26.98
CA GLN A 2 3.74 11.93 25.68
C GLN A 2 4.98 11.03 25.72
N HIS A 3 5.16 10.18 24.72
CA HIS A 3 6.45 9.59 24.41
C HIS A 3 6.81 9.91 22.97
N PHE A 4 7.59 10.98 22.82
CA PHE A 4 8.54 11.15 21.74
C PHE A 4 9.90 10.61 22.22
N SER A 5 10.65 9.93 21.35
CA SER A 5 12.11 9.98 21.37
C SER A 5 12.73 9.62 20.01
N PRO A 6 13.89 10.22 19.65
CA PRO A 6 14.40 10.40 18.29
C PRO A 6 15.66 9.58 18.00
N LEU A 7 16.18 9.63 16.77
CA LEU A 7 17.59 9.37 16.49
C LEU A 7 18.10 10.29 15.36
N LEU A 8 19.05 11.15 15.71
CA LEU A 8 19.78 12.08 14.85
C LEU A 8 21.27 11.73 15.00
N TYR A 9 21.97 11.43 13.90
CA TYR A 9 23.44 11.44 13.89
C TYR A 9 23.89 12.83 13.43
N VAL A 10 24.40 13.63 14.37
CA VAL A 10 25.16 14.85 14.07
C VAL A 10 26.63 14.46 14.02
N LEU A 11 27.22 14.49 12.82
CA LEU A 11 28.68 14.55 12.67
C LEU A 11 29.10 15.97 13.04
N ASP A 12 29.85 16.12 14.12
CA ASP A 12 30.53 17.37 14.49
C ASP A 12 31.91 17.43 13.80
N GLY A 13 32.28 18.62 13.34
CA GLY A 13 33.66 18.97 13.03
C GLY A 13 34.05 19.00 11.54
N ARG A 14 33.88 20.19 10.93
CA ARG A 14 34.46 20.69 9.65
C ARG A 14 33.71 20.34 8.36
N PHE A 15 32.64 21.10 8.09
CA PHE A 15 31.78 20.98 6.89
C PHE A 15 32.19 21.81 5.67
N SER A 16 33.35 22.49 5.67
CA SER A 16 33.81 23.28 4.52
C SER A 16 34.18 22.45 3.27
N GLN A 17 33.93 21.14 3.29
CA GLN A 17 34.17 20.20 2.19
C GLN A 17 32.96 19.29 1.92
N LEU A 18 31.82 19.52 2.58
CA LEU A 18 30.65 18.66 2.42
C LEU A 18 29.84 19.11 1.19
N HIS A 19 30.04 18.44 0.06
CA HIS A 19 29.34 18.71 -1.19
C HIS A 19 27.88 18.19 -1.20
N THR A 20 27.49 17.35 -0.23
CA THR A 20 26.19 16.67 -0.17
C THR A 20 25.71 16.57 1.27
N LEU A 21 24.66 17.30 1.64
CA LEU A 21 23.99 17.20 2.94
C LEU A 21 22.70 16.38 2.76
N ILE A 22 22.62 15.19 3.36
CA ILE A 22 21.38 14.40 3.40
C ILE A 22 20.63 14.80 4.67
N VAL A 23 19.52 15.51 4.52
CA VAL A 23 18.68 15.94 5.66
C VAL A 23 17.46 15.03 5.74
N ASP A 24 17.40 14.22 6.78
CA ASP A 24 16.20 13.47 7.15
C ASP A 24 15.32 14.37 8.04
N LEU A 25 14.32 14.99 7.44
CA LEU A 25 13.56 16.13 8.01
C LEU A 25 12.47 15.65 8.98
N ILE A 26 12.86 14.95 10.04
CA ILE A 26 11.90 14.44 11.04
C ILE A 26 11.52 15.52 12.05
N ASN A 27 12.35 16.54 12.32
CA ASN A 27 12.00 17.63 13.22
C ASN A 27 12.69 18.95 12.81
N ASN A 28 11.91 20.03 12.73
CA ASN A 28 12.26 21.39 12.31
C ASN A 28 13.44 22.06 13.03
N VAL A 29 14.70 21.63 12.83
CA VAL A 29 15.87 22.44 13.21
C VAL A 29 17.00 22.25 12.20
N LEU A 30 17.03 23.08 11.15
CA LEU A 30 18.29 23.46 10.51
C LEU A 30 18.67 24.83 11.05
N SER A 31 19.77 24.87 11.80
CA SER A 31 20.40 26.09 12.32
C SER A 31 20.66 27.10 11.20
N THR A 32 20.39 28.37 11.48
CA THR A 32 20.42 29.50 10.52
C THR A 32 21.81 29.90 10.03
N ASP A 33 22.87 29.30 10.55
CA ASP A 33 24.25 29.78 10.35
C ASP A 33 25.03 29.04 9.25
N LEU A 34 24.36 28.20 8.42
CA LEU A 34 25.04 27.09 7.74
C LEU A 34 25.14 27.15 6.21
N ILE A 35 24.90 28.28 5.53
CA ILE A 35 24.75 28.25 4.05
C ILE A 35 25.62 29.28 3.33
N GLU A 36 26.93 29.07 3.35
CA GLU A 36 27.88 29.67 2.39
C GLU A 36 28.17 28.75 1.18
N ASN A 37 27.64 27.52 1.19
CA ASN A 37 27.92 26.55 0.12
C ASN A 37 27.08 26.82 -1.13
N LYS A 38 27.76 26.90 -2.29
CA LYS A 38 27.15 27.15 -3.60
C LYS A 38 26.44 25.94 -4.22
N CYS A 39 26.53 24.76 -3.60
CA CYS A 39 26.01 23.50 -4.14
C CYS A 39 25.28 22.71 -3.04
N PHE A 40 24.05 22.27 -3.31
CA PHE A 40 23.28 21.39 -2.41
C PHE A 40 22.52 20.31 -3.16
N VAL A 41 22.31 19.18 -2.47
CA VAL A 41 21.42 18.11 -2.88
C VAL A 41 20.38 17.89 -1.79
N LEU A 42 19.10 17.96 -2.13
CA LEU A 42 17.99 17.67 -1.22
C LEU A 42 17.30 16.38 -1.67
N SER A 43 17.11 15.43 -0.76
CA SER A 43 16.36 14.19 -1.01
C SER A 43 15.21 14.10 -0.02
N CYS A 44 13.97 14.02 -0.52
CA CYS A 44 12.77 13.92 0.30
C CYS A 44 12.01 12.65 -0.08
N ALA A 45 11.81 11.74 0.87
CA ALA A 45 11.23 10.42 0.62
C ALA A 45 9.74 10.29 1.04
N TRP A 46 9.06 11.39 1.37
CA TRP A 46 7.78 11.42 2.09
C TRP A 46 6.72 12.20 1.28
N GLU A 47 5.44 12.14 1.67
CA GLU A 47 4.28 12.74 0.97
C GLU A 47 4.58 14.14 0.37
N ILE A 48 4.37 14.25 -0.93
CA ILE A 48 4.46 15.51 -1.69
C ILE A 48 3.49 16.56 -1.15
N SER A 49 2.44 16.12 -0.46
CA SER A 49 1.45 16.98 0.22
C SER A 49 2.10 18.11 1.01
N ARG A 50 3.33 17.91 1.52
CA ARG A 50 4.08 18.89 2.33
C ARG A 50 5.15 19.66 1.56
N TYR A 51 5.21 19.54 0.24
CA TYR A 51 6.14 20.25 -0.64
C TYR A 51 6.12 21.77 -0.39
N GLU A 52 4.92 22.36 -0.36
CA GLU A 52 4.77 23.80 -0.17
C GLU A 52 5.12 24.24 1.25
N GLU A 53 4.76 23.43 2.26
CA GLU A 53 4.88 23.79 3.66
C GLU A 53 6.29 23.59 4.23
N CYS A 54 7.02 22.57 3.76
CA CYS A 54 8.28 22.16 4.36
C CYS A 54 9.48 22.43 3.45
N LEU A 55 9.35 22.11 2.16
CA LEU A 55 10.50 22.17 1.24
C LEU A 55 10.75 23.57 0.71
N LEU A 56 9.72 24.27 0.25
CA LEU A 56 9.88 25.63 -0.30
C LEU A 56 10.51 26.63 0.69
N PRO A 57 10.10 26.69 1.97
CA PRO A 57 10.72 27.60 2.93
C PRO A 57 12.21 27.33 3.15
N LEU A 58 12.64 26.07 3.06
CA LEU A 58 14.06 25.70 3.15
C LEU A 58 14.82 26.18 1.91
N ILE A 59 14.29 25.92 0.73
CA ILE A 59 14.88 26.35 -0.55
C ILE A 59 15.04 27.88 -0.59
N TYR A 60 14.04 28.64 -0.13
CA TYR A 60 14.09 30.10 -0.14
C TYR A 60 15.13 30.70 0.79
N ARG A 61 15.56 29.97 1.82
CA ARG A 61 16.67 30.41 2.69
C ARG A 61 18.04 30.26 2.01
N MET A 62 18.13 29.52 0.91
CA MET A 62 19.35 29.27 0.14
C MET A 62 19.49 30.19 -1.06
N SER A 63 19.19 31.49 -0.91
CA SER A 63 19.10 32.46 -2.01
C SER A 63 20.38 32.67 -2.82
N ASN A 64 21.55 32.33 -2.25
CA ASN A 64 22.87 32.47 -2.89
C ASN A 64 23.35 31.18 -3.59
N ILE A 65 22.52 30.14 -3.65
CA ILE A 65 22.92 28.86 -4.24
C ILE A 65 23.11 29.00 -5.76
N GLU A 66 24.20 28.44 -6.28
CA GLU A 66 24.49 28.43 -7.72
C GLU A 66 24.14 27.10 -8.38
N LYS A 67 24.10 26.00 -7.60
CA LYS A 67 23.80 24.64 -8.06
C LYS A 67 22.88 23.90 -7.08
N LEU A 68 21.75 23.39 -7.55
CA LEU A 68 20.80 22.65 -6.71
C LEU A 68 20.41 21.33 -7.39
N GLY A 69 20.59 20.22 -6.69
CA GLY A 69 19.99 18.92 -7.00
C GLY A 69 18.79 18.67 -6.10
N LEU A 70 17.61 18.46 -6.66
CA LEU A 70 16.40 18.16 -5.89
C LEU A 70 15.83 16.80 -6.33
N TYR A 71 15.75 15.88 -5.37
CA TYR A 71 15.32 14.50 -5.55
C TYR A 71 14.07 14.24 -4.71
N LEU A 72 12.92 14.08 -5.35
CA LEU A 72 11.64 13.86 -4.67
C LEU A 72 11.15 12.44 -4.91
N THR A 73 10.71 11.77 -3.84
CA THR A 73 9.93 10.53 -3.94
C THR A 73 8.45 10.84 -3.79
N ILE A 74 7.61 10.40 -4.74
CA ILE A 74 6.20 10.80 -4.81
C ILE A 74 5.30 9.56 -4.77
N ASP A 75 4.23 9.61 -3.97
CA ASP A 75 3.18 8.58 -3.92
C ASP A 75 2.16 8.82 -5.06
N VAL A 76 1.43 7.77 -5.44
CA VAL A 76 0.48 7.72 -6.58
C VAL A 76 -0.68 8.70 -6.40
N ASN A 77 -1.01 9.06 -5.17
CA ASN A 77 -2.16 9.92 -4.83
C ASN A 77 -1.80 11.40 -4.62
N ASP A 78 -0.52 11.74 -4.69
CA ASP A 78 -0.04 13.07 -4.39
C ASP A 78 -0.16 14.04 -5.59
N LYS A 79 -0.32 15.33 -5.30
CA LYS A 79 -0.40 16.38 -6.33
C LYS A 79 0.88 16.41 -7.18
N PHE A 80 0.74 16.21 -8.48
CA PHE A 80 1.86 16.31 -9.41
C PHE A 80 2.47 17.72 -9.39
N ILE A 81 3.76 17.83 -9.09
CA ILE A 81 4.53 19.07 -9.23
C ILE A 81 4.99 19.17 -10.67
N ASP A 82 4.41 20.10 -11.43
CA ASP A 82 4.76 20.28 -12.84
C ASP A 82 5.94 21.26 -13.04
N GLY A 83 6.37 21.41 -14.30
CA GLY A 83 7.44 22.35 -14.64
C GLY A 83 7.10 23.82 -14.38
N ASN A 84 5.82 24.19 -14.40
CA ASN A 84 5.38 25.55 -14.08
C ASN A 84 5.49 25.81 -12.58
N ASP A 85 5.13 24.83 -11.75
CA ASP A 85 5.28 24.89 -10.30
C ASP A 85 6.75 25.04 -9.92
N LEU A 86 7.66 24.26 -10.52
CA LEU A 86 9.10 24.39 -10.26
C LEU A 86 9.66 25.73 -10.73
N LYS A 87 9.22 26.22 -11.89
CA LYS A 87 9.65 27.52 -12.40
C LYS A 87 9.20 28.65 -11.48
N LYS A 88 7.94 28.62 -11.06
CA LYS A 88 7.33 29.61 -10.17
C LYS A 88 7.92 29.57 -8.75
N ASN A 89 8.06 28.36 -8.20
CA ASN A 89 8.37 28.15 -6.79
C ASN A 89 9.85 27.91 -6.51
N VAL A 90 10.70 27.65 -7.51
CA VAL A 90 12.15 27.43 -7.29
C VAL A 90 12.97 28.35 -8.18
N ILE A 91 12.85 28.22 -9.50
CA ILE A 91 13.77 28.90 -10.44
C ILE A 91 13.68 30.42 -10.36
N ASN A 92 12.46 30.97 -10.41
CA ASN A 92 12.26 32.44 -10.36
C ASN A 92 12.70 33.05 -9.02
N ARG A 93 12.88 32.23 -7.98
CA ARG A 93 13.20 32.66 -6.62
C ARG A 93 14.68 32.52 -6.29
N LEU A 94 15.47 31.82 -7.11
CA LEU A 94 16.90 31.59 -6.94
C LEU A 94 17.69 32.23 -8.10
N PRO A 95 17.90 33.56 -8.07
CA PRO A 95 18.47 34.30 -9.20
C PRO A 95 19.94 33.94 -9.51
N GLN A 96 20.66 33.36 -8.55
CA GLN A 96 22.05 32.92 -8.70
C GLN A 96 22.17 31.47 -9.21
N LEU A 97 21.05 30.74 -9.31
CA LEU A 97 21.03 29.34 -9.70
C LEU A 97 21.40 29.19 -11.19
N SER A 98 22.64 28.79 -11.42
CA SER A 98 23.19 28.54 -12.76
C SER A 98 22.96 27.08 -13.21
N VAL A 99 22.82 26.15 -12.26
CA VAL A 99 22.60 24.73 -12.54
C VAL A 99 21.48 24.20 -11.64
N PHE A 100 20.42 23.70 -12.25
CA PHE A 100 19.33 23.02 -11.55
C PHE A 100 19.19 21.59 -12.06
N THR A 101 19.29 20.61 -11.16
CA THR A 101 19.04 19.21 -11.44
C THR A 101 17.81 18.81 -10.64
N PHE A 102 16.83 18.25 -11.32
CA PHE A 102 15.59 17.82 -10.71
C PHE A 102 15.30 16.38 -11.12
N ASP A 103 15.06 15.55 -10.13
CA ASP A 103 14.76 14.13 -10.29
C ASP A 103 13.52 13.83 -9.44
N ILE A 104 12.47 13.35 -10.10
CA ILE A 104 11.31 12.80 -9.43
C ILE A 104 11.39 11.30 -9.58
N ARG A 105 11.53 10.62 -8.44
CA ARG A 105 11.16 9.22 -8.33
C ARG A 105 9.71 9.15 -7.93
N SER A 106 8.83 8.80 -8.84
CA SER A 106 7.58 8.20 -8.36
C SER A 106 7.92 6.83 -7.80
N LEU A 107 7.41 6.51 -6.61
CA LEU A 107 7.19 5.12 -6.26
C LEU A 107 6.09 4.61 -7.20
N MET A 108 6.51 4.33 -8.43
CA MET A 108 5.81 3.42 -9.29
C MET A 108 6.40 2.05 -9.00
N PHE A 109 5.52 1.05 -8.89
CA PHE A 109 5.92 -0.34 -9.05
C PHE A 109 6.50 -0.46 -10.47
N ILE A 110 7.83 -0.55 -10.59
CA ILE A 110 8.57 -0.35 -11.84
C ILE A 110 9.11 -1.65 -12.41
N ASP A 111 8.80 -1.78 -13.69
CA ASP A 111 9.25 -2.77 -14.64
C ASP A 111 10.62 -2.42 -15.25
N GLN A 112 11.54 -3.41 -15.37
CA GLN A 112 12.17 -3.78 -16.67
C GLN A 112 13.00 -5.09 -16.62
N ILE A 113 12.31 -6.24 -16.59
CA ILE A 113 12.60 -7.51 -17.29
C ILE A 113 11.24 -8.18 -17.51
N ASN A 114 10.69 -8.21 -18.74
CA ASN A 114 9.37 -8.78 -19.13
C ASN A 114 8.50 -9.24 -17.95
N LEU A 115 8.06 -8.26 -17.19
CA LEU A 115 7.12 -8.49 -16.13
C LEU A 115 5.80 -8.77 -16.81
N PRO A 116 4.90 -9.60 -16.24
CA PRO A 116 3.52 -9.57 -16.68
C PRO A 116 3.07 -8.12 -16.49
N SER A 117 3.04 -7.41 -17.61
CA SER A 117 2.59 -6.04 -17.67
C SER A 117 1.18 -6.00 -17.10
N LYS A 118 0.73 -4.82 -16.71
CA LYS A 118 -0.71 -4.61 -16.48
C LYS A 118 -1.56 -5.27 -17.57
N LYS A 119 -1.09 -5.17 -18.83
CA LYS A 119 -1.72 -5.84 -19.97
C LYS A 119 -1.69 -7.36 -19.85
N ASP A 120 -0.58 -8.01 -19.49
CA ASP A 120 -0.53 -9.48 -19.32
C ASP A 120 -1.44 -9.97 -18.16
N ILE A 121 -1.56 -9.18 -17.10
CA ILE A 121 -2.52 -9.44 -16.00
C ILE A 121 -3.94 -9.26 -16.52
N GLU A 122 -4.26 -8.13 -17.15
CA GLU A 122 -5.56 -7.92 -17.81
C GLU A 122 -5.85 -9.01 -18.86
N GLU A 123 -4.84 -9.52 -19.58
CA GLU A 123 -4.95 -10.57 -20.59
C GLU A 123 -5.27 -11.91 -19.95
N SER A 124 -4.75 -12.19 -18.76
CA SER A 124 -5.12 -13.38 -17.97
C SER A 124 -6.59 -13.37 -17.49
N PHE A 125 -7.23 -12.19 -17.57
CA PHE A 125 -8.65 -11.98 -17.32
C PHE A 125 -9.45 -11.52 -18.55
N ARG A 126 -8.88 -11.52 -19.77
CA ARG A 126 -9.53 -10.99 -20.99
C ARG A 126 -10.83 -11.71 -21.34
N ASP A 127 -10.96 -12.98 -20.97
CA ASP A 127 -12.16 -13.77 -21.21
C ASP A 127 -13.32 -13.43 -20.24
N PHE A 128 -13.12 -12.49 -19.32
CA PHE A 128 -14.13 -12.03 -18.37
C PHE A 128 -14.75 -10.70 -18.83
N GLN A 129 -16.05 -10.52 -18.59
CA GLN A 129 -16.81 -9.33 -18.99
C GLN A 129 -16.48 -8.05 -18.19
N TYR A 130 -15.40 -8.03 -17.41
CA TYR A 130 -15.02 -6.90 -16.55
C TYR A 130 -14.26 -5.85 -17.36
N THR A 131 -14.72 -4.59 -17.32
CA THR A 131 -14.27 -3.56 -18.28
C THR A 131 -13.09 -2.73 -17.78
N LYS A 132 -12.61 -2.90 -16.52
CA LYS A 132 -11.47 -2.13 -16.01
C LYS A 132 -10.83 -2.72 -14.72
N ILE A 133 -10.14 -3.85 -14.83
CA ILE A 133 -9.30 -4.34 -13.74
C ILE A 133 -8.08 -3.41 -13.59
N ILE A 134 -8.07 -2.56 -12.57
CA ILE A 134 -6.88 -1.80 -12.19
C ILE A 134 -6.09 -2.68 -11.22
N SER A 135 -5.02 -3.31 -11.73
CA SER A 135 -4.11 -4.12 -10.92
C SER A 135 -2.78 -3.41 -10.69
N TYR A 136 -2.25 -3.56 -9.47
CA TYR A 136 -0.91 -3.15 -9.07
C TYR A 136 -0.16 -4.37 -8.55
N VAL A 137 1.04 -4.62 -9.05
CA VAL A 137 1.87 -5.76 -8.65
C VAL A 137 3.19 -5.25 -8.09
N ASP A 138 3.49 -5.65 -6.86
CA ASP A 138 4.78 -5.42 -6.22
C ASP A 138 5.65 -6.68 -6.27
N TYR A 139 6.94 -6.51 -6.55
CA TYR A 139 7.93 -7.59 -6.63
C TYR A 139 9.00 -7.39 -5.56
N PHE A 140 9.22 -8.39 -4.71
CA PHE A 140 10.34 -8.40 -3.77
C PHE A 140 11.48 -9.29 -4.28
N LEU A 141 12.71 -8.77 -4.24
CA LEU A 141 13.92 -9.54 -4.55
C LEU A 141 14.58 -10.03 -3.25
N GLU A 142 14.61 -11.35 -3.02
CA GLU A 142 15.53 -11.96 -2.05
C GLU A 142 16.69 -12.60 -2.82
N LYS A 143 17.91 -12.05 -2.69
CA LYS A 143 19.12 -12.68 -3.23
C LYS A 143 19.54 -13.82 -2.31
N LYS A 144 19.33 -15.07 -2.73
CA LYS A 144 20.05 -16.23 -2.18
C LYS A 144 21.06 -16.79 -3.20
N ASN A 145 22.34 -16.63 -2.89
CA ASN A 145 23.47 -17.42 -3.40
C ASN A 145 23.45 -17.74 -4.91
N GLY A 146 23.38 -16.73 -5.77
CA GLY A 146 23.75 -16.84 -7.19
C GLY A 146 22.91 -17.78 -8.07
N SER A 147 21.77 -18.26 -7.59
CA SER A 147 20.85 -19.12 -8.34
C SER A 147 19.60 -18.36 -8.77
N ILE A 148 18.97 -18.82 -9.86
CA ILE A 148 17.76 -18.22 -10.45
C ILE A 148 16.70 -18.02 -9.36
N VAL A 149 16.37 -16.75 -9.11
CA VAL A 149 15.35 -16.32 -8.18
C VAL A 149 13.99 -16.55 -8.85
N GLN A 150 13.21 -17.52 -8.37
CA GLN A 150 11.78 -17.54 -8.68
C GLN A 150 11.14 -16.38 -7.93
N GLN A 151 10.66 -15.40 -8.69
CA GLN A 151 9.97 -14.24 -8.15
C GLN A 151 8.46 -14.52 -8.18
N TYR A 152 7.78 -14.13 -7.11
CA TYR A 152 6.34 -14.31 -6.96
C TYR A 152 5.69 -12.99 -6.58
N VAL A 153 4.47 -12.77 -7.06
CA VAL A 153 3.65 -11.64 -6.65
C VAL A 153 3.30 -11.79 -5.17
N ARG A 154 3.69 -10.80 -4.35
CA ARG A 154 3.42 -10.80 -2.90
C ARG A 154 2.35 -9.80 -2.49
N PHE A 155 2.12 -8.74 -3.26
CA PHE A 155 1.09 -7.75 -3.00
C PHE A 155 0.19 -7.58 -4.22
N ILE A 156 -1.12 -7.62 -3.99
CA ILE A 156 -2.14 -7.34 -5.00
C ILE A 156 -3.14 -6.36 -4.40
N SER A 157 -3.39 -5.27 -5.11
CA SER A 157 -4.50 -4.36 -4.84
C SER A 157 -5.49 -4.42 -6.00
N LEU A 158 -6.77 -4.62 -5.69
CA LEU A 158 -7.84 -4.79 -6.67
C LEU A 158 -8.94 -3.75 -6.47
N TYR A 159 -9.28 -3.05 -7.54
CA TYR A 159 -10.42 -2.14 -7.61
C TYR A 159 -11.17 -2.39 -8.91
N ASP A 160 -12.50 -2.49 -8.82
CA ASP A 160 -13.38 -2.57 -9.99
C ASP A 160 -14.76 -1.99 -9.67
N GLU A 161 -15.42 -1.48 -10.71
CA GLU A 161 -16.83 -1.05 -10.68
C GLU A 161 -17.78 -2.24 -10.87
N TYR A 162 -17.26 -3.41 -11.28
CA TYR A 162 -18.02 -4.64 -11.46
C TYR A 162 -17.77 -5.66 -10.35
N PRO A 163 -18.74 -6.53 -10.02
CA PRO A 163 -18.58 -7.49 -8.93
C PRO A 163 -17.54 -8.57 -9.20
N PHE A 164 -16.68 -8.87 -8.22
CA PHE A 164 -15.77 -10.02 -8.28
C PHE A 164 -16.49 -11.30 -7.81
N GLU A 165 -16.69 -12.26 -8.71
CA GLU A 165 -17.34 -13.54 -8.37
C GLU A 165 -16.37 -14.53 -7.70
N HIS A 166 -16.89 -15.60 -7.10
CA HIS A 166 -16.07 -16.61 -6.40
C HIS A 166 -14.94 -17.19 -7.29
N GLU A 167 -15.24 -17.42 -8.57
CA GLU A 167 -14.29 -17.95 -9.56
C GLU A 167 -13.09 -17.02 -9.77
N PHE A 168 -13.29 -15.71 -9.58
CA PHE A 168 -12.21 -14.74 -9.65
C PHE A 168 -11.22 -14.95 -8.49
N PHE A 169 -11.68 -15.17 -7.27
CA PHE A 169 -10.82 -15.44 -6.10
C PHE A 169 -10.04 -16.75 -6.23
N ILE A 170 -10.66 -17.79 -6.81
CA ILE A 170 -9.96 -19.05 -7.16
C ILE A 170 -8.78 -18.74 -8.09
N LYS A 171 -9.03 -18.00 -9.17
CA LYS A 171 -7.97 -17.64 -10.14
C LYS A 171 -6.87 -16.81 -9.51
N ILE A 172 -7.21 -15.83 -8.68
CA ILE A 172 -6.20 -15.03 -7.96
C ILE A 172 -5.30 -15.94 -7.11
N SER A 173 -5.88 -16.87 -6.34
CA SER A 173 -5.09 -17.80 -5.51
C SER A 173 -4.18 -18.73 -6.33
N GLN A 174 -4.62 -19.12 -7.53
CA GLN A 174 -3.87 -20.02 -8.42
C GLN A 174 -2.77 -19.29 -9.21
N SER A 175 -3.05 -18.09 -9.69
CA SER A 175 -2.09 -17.25 -10.40
C SER A 175 -1.01 -16.70 -9.48
N PHE A 176 -1.35 -16.45 -8.21
CA PHE A 176 -0.45 -15.81 -7.24
C PHE A 176 -0.34 -16.64 -5.95
N PRO A 177 0.22 -17.87 -6.04
CA PRO A 177 0.20 -18.81 -4.93
C PRO A 177 1.04 -18.39 -3.72
N PHE A 178 1.92 -17.39 -3.86
CA PHE A 178 2.77 -16.83 -2.79
C PHE A 178 2.39 -15.40 -2.39
N MET A 179 1.16 -14.97 -2.72
CA MET A 179 0.65 -13.66 -2.33
C MET A 179 0.56 -13.55 -0.80
N GLU A 180 1.15 -12.48 -0.27
CA GLU A 180 1.17 -12.16 1.15
C GLU A 180 0.21 -11.07 1.55
N ARG A 181 -0.18 -10.23 0.59
CA ARG A 181 -1.01 -9.08 0.86
C ARG A 181 -2.04 -8.93 -0.25
N LEU A 182 -3.29 -8.82 0.15
CA LEU A 182 -4.42 -8.61 -0.74
C LEU A 182 -5.24 -7.44 -0.23
N SER A 183 -5.40 -6.41 -1.05
CA SER A 183 -6.31 -5.29 -0.79
C SER A 183 -7.41 -5.29 -1.83
N LEU A 184 -8.66 -5.11 -1.40
CA LEU A 184 -9.82 -5.02 -2.27
C LEU A 184 -10.65 -3.79 -1.95
N ILE A 185 -11.09 -3.12 -3.00
CA ILE A 185 -12.08 -2.06 -2.95
C ILE A 185 -13.14 -2.38 -4.00
N ASN A 186 -14.36 -2.72 -3.55
CA ASN A 186 -15.48 -3.01 -4.44
C ASN A 186 -16.80 -2.93 -3.67
N HIS A 187 -17.63 -1.95 -4.02
CA HIS A 187 -18.90 -1.71 -3.34
C HIS A 187 -20.09 -2.46 -3.97
N GLN A 188 -19.90 -3.15 -5.09
CA GLN A 188 -20.98 -3.88 -5.74
C GLN A 188 -21.15 -5.28 -5.13
N SER A 189 -22.40 -5.68 -4.94
CA SER A 189 -22.74 -7.05 -4.51
C SER A 189 -22.40 -8.08 -5.58
N GLN A 190 -21.94 -9.26 -5.17
CA GLN A 190 -21.80 -10.40 -6.09
C GLN A 190 -23.15 -10.73 -6.72
N ILE A 191 -23.16 -10.94 -8.05
CA ILE A 191 -24.39 -11.26 -8.79
C ILE A 191 -24.71 -12.75 -8.57
N HIS A 192 -23.68 -13.59 -8.59
CA HIS A 192 -23.81 -15.04 -8.52
C HIS A 192 -23.44 -15.54 -7.12
N LYS A 193 -24.18 -15.08 -6.09
CA LYS A 193 -24.00 -15.48 -4.67
C LYS A 193 -24.25 -16.97 -4.46
N GLN A 194 -23.33 -17.83 -4.91
CA GLN A 194 -23.38 -19.29 -4.82
C GLN A 194 -24.79 -19.88 -4.91
N SER A 195 -25.62 -19.40 -5.86
CA SER A 195 -26.82 -20.11 -6.28
C SER A 195 -26.47 -21.27 -7.22
N TYR A 196 -25.27 -21.82 -7.11
CA TYR A 196 -24.97 -23.15 -7.60
C TYR A 196 -25.67 -24.15 -6.67
N LYS A 197 -26.98 -24.29 -6.90
CA LYS A 197 -27.60 -25.60 -6.76
C LYS A 197 -26.66 -26.60 -7.43
N LEU A 198 -26.36 -27.68 -6.72
CA LEU A 198 -25.51 -28.82 -7.04
C LEU A 198 -25.83 -29.54 -8.39
N THR A 199 -26.21 -28.84 -9.45
CA THR A 199 -26.72 -29.47 -10.67
C THR A 199 -25.67 -29.60 -11.78
N ASN A 200 -24.46 -29.06 -11.62
CA ASN A 200 -23.37 -29.28 -12.57
C ASN A 200 -22.11 -29.78 -11.85
N HIS A 201 -21.86 -31.09 -11.98
CA HIS A 201 -20.86 -31.91 -11.29
C HIS A 201 -19.36 -31.55 -11.47
N ASN A 202 -19.00 -30.42 -12.09
CA ASN A 202 -17.60 -30.17 -12.47
C ASN A 202 -16.90 -29.03 -11.72
N PHE A 203 -17.62 -28.21 -10.94
CA PHE A 203 -17.00 -27.29 -10.00
C PHE A 203 -17.33 -27.77 -8.59
N ASN A 204 -16.57 -28.75 -8.10
CA ASN A 204 -16.48 -28.97 -6.65
C ASN A 204 -16.17 -27.61 -6.02
N SER A 205 -16.97 -27.17 -5.05
CA SER A 205 -16.80 -25.90 -4.33
C SER A 205 -15.36 -25.83 -3.81
N THR A 206 -14.49 -25.20 -4.58
CA THR A 206 -13.07 -25.26 -4.32
C THR A 206 -12.81 -24.19 -3.29
N ILE A 207 -12.67 -24.61 -2.03
CA ILE A 207 -12.28 -23.71 -0.95
C ILE A 207 -10.98 -23.03 -1.39
N VAL A 208 -11.02 -21.70 -1.51
CA VAL A 208 -9.89 -20.88 -1.91
C VAL A 208 -8.86 -20.92 -0.78
N LYS A 209 -7.61 -21.24 -1.12
CA LYS A 209 -6.51 -21.33 -0.16
C LYS A 209 -5.48 -20.27 -0.46
N TYR A 210 -5.28 -19.37 0.49
CA TYR A 210 -4.21 -18.38 0.45
C TYR A 210 -3.10 -18.79 1.41
N ASN A 211 -2.20 -19.66 0.94
CA ASN A 211 -1.21 -20.31 1.81
C ASN A 211 -0.20 -19.36 2.45
N TYR A 212 0.04 -18.20 1.82
CA TYR A 212 1.06 -17.23 2.25
C TYR A 212 0.47 -15.87 2.60
N LEU A 213 -0.86 -15.70 2.57
CA LEU A 213 -1.48 -14.42 2.89
C LEU A 213 -1.21 -14.07 4.35
N ILE A 214 -0.76 -12.84 4.57
CA ILE A 214 -0.42 -12.24 5.86
C ILE A 214 -1.34 -11.05 6.10
N THR A 215 -1.57 -10.21 5.10
CA THR A 215 -2.39 -8.99 5.24
C THR A 215 -3.58 -9.03 4.29
N LEU A 216 -4.77 -8.80 4.82
CA LEU A 216 -6.00 -8.69 4.05
C LEU A 216 -6.68 -7.36 4.36
N ASP A 217 -6.81 -6.51 3.36
CA ASP A 217 -7.49 -5.23 3.46
C ASP A 217 -8.80 -5.27 2.67
N ILE A 218 -9.91 -5.22 3.40
CA ILE A 218 -11.28 -5.30 2.90
C ILE A 218 -12.15 -4.29 3.63
N GLU A 219 -11.60 -3.11 3.93
CA GLU A 219 -12.33 -2.05 4.61
C GLU A 219 -13.47 -1.49 3.75
N GLU A 220 -13.19 -1.25 2.46
CA GLU A 220 -14.09 -0.57 1.52
C GLU A 220 -14.76 -1.56 0.56
N VAL A 221 -15.32 -2.66 1.09
CA VAL A 221 -15.99 -3.69 0.27
C VAL A 221 -17.44 -3.93 0.68
N HIS A 222 -18.22 -4.46 -0.26
CA HIS A 222 -19.55 -5.01 0.01
C HIS A 222 -19.48 -6.27 0.90
N ASP A 223 -20.54 -6.51 1.70
CA ASP A 223 -20.63 -7.62 2.66
C ASP A 223 -20.35 -9.00 2.03
N ASP A 224 -20.69 -9.18 0.75
CA ASP A 224 -20.47 -10.45 0.02
C ASP A 224 -18.98 -10.84 -0.04
N TYR A 225 -18.07 -9.88 -0.17
CA TYR A 225 -16.63 -10.15 -0.16
C TYR A 225 -16.14 -10.50 1.23
N ILE A 226 -16.71 -9.89 2.27
CA ILE A 226 -16.43 -10.27 3.65
C ILE A 226 -16.92 -11.71 3.90
N GLU A 227 -18.09 -12.08 3.40
CA GLU A 227 -18.56 -13.48 3.43
C GLU A 227 -17.59 -14.42 2.67
N GLU A 228 -17.07 -13.99 1.52
CA GLU A 228 -16.11 -14.72 0.71
C GLU A 228 -14.85 -15.13 1.51
N PHE A 229 -14.33 -14.20 2.28
CA PHE A 229 -13.13 -14.38 3.08
C PHE A 229 -13.38 -15.03 4.44
N LEU A 230 -14.46 -14.65 5.13
CA LEU A 230 -14.72 -15.14 6.49
C LEU A 230 -15.38 -16.51 6.51
N PHE A 231 -16.11 -16.94 5.46
CA PHE A 231 -16.72 -18.27 5.49
C PHE A 231 -15.67 -19.33 5.26
N ASN A 232 -15.53 -20.24 6.23
CA ASN A 232 -14.60 -21.37 6.14
C ASN A 232 -14.95 -22.37 5.03
N THR A 233 -16.17 -22.29 4.47
CA THR A 233 -16.62 -23.08 3.32
C THR A 233 -16.23 -22.45 1.98
N LYS A 234 -15.76 -21.20 1.97
CA LYS A 234 -15.38 -20.47 0.77
C LYS A 234 -13.88 -20.21 0.70
N THR A 235 -13.31 -19.75 1.80
CA THR A 235 -11.88 -19.46 1.92
C THR A 235 -11.30 -20.15 3.15
N TYR A 236 -10.04 -20.55 3.09
CA TYR A 236 -9.30 -21.05 4.23
C TYR A 236 -8.01 -20.24 4.41
N PHE A 237 -7.94 -19.48 5.50
CA PHE A 237 -6.72 -18.76 5.88
C PHE A 237 -5.70 -19.66 6.58
N HIS A 238 -4.43 -19.28 6.46
CA HIS A 238 -3.42 -19.69 7.42
C HIS A 238 -3.56 -18.88 8.73
N ASN A 239 -2.87 -19.28 9.79
CA ASN A 239 -2.83 -18.48 11.03
C ASN A 239 -2.03 -17.19 10.81
N ASN A 240 -2.23 -16.21 11.70
CA ASN A 240 -1.52 -14.93 11.76
C ASN A 240 -1.88 -13.93 10.66
N ILE A 241 -3.16 -13.88 10.29
CA ILE A 241 -3.66 -12.84 9.39
C ILE A 241 -3.77 -11.51 10.14
N VAL A 242 -3.32 -10.45 9.49
CA VAL A 242 -3.61 -9.05 9.81
C VAL A 242 -4.75 -8.60 8.90
N MET A 243 -5.85 -8.13 9.46
CA MET A 243 -7.04 -7.77 8.69
C MET A 243 -7.47 -6.32 8.95
N SER A 244 -7.74 -5.57 7.88
CA SER A 244 -8.44 -4.29 7.95
C SER A 244 -9.86 -4.46 7.43
N ILE A 245 -10.87 -4.06 8.22
CA ILE A 245 -12.28 -4.27 7.90
C ILE A 245 -13.19 -3.24 8.58
N ASN A 246 -14.29 -2.88 7.92
CA ASN A 246 -15.34 -2.06 8.53
C ASN A 246 -16.12 -2.84 9.61
N TYR A 247 -16.21 -2.29 10.83
CA TYR A 247 -16.86 -2.96 11.97
C TYR A 247 -18.34 -3.29 11.72
N LYS A 248 -19.11 -2.39 11.09
CA LYS A 248 -20.54 -2.63 10.84
C LYS A 248 -20.76 -3.75 9.83
N SER A 249 -19.94 -3.80 8.79
CA SER A 249 -20.01 -4.88 7.80
C SER A 249 -19.62 -6.23 8.41
N LEU A 250 -18.58 -6.24 9.24
CA LEU A 250 -18.20 -7.42 10.02
C LEU A 250 -19.32 -7.90 10.95
N GLU A 251 -19.96 -6.99 11.68
CA GLU A 251 -21.08 -7.30 12.58
C GLU A 251 -22.26 -7.90 11.81
N ARG A 252 -22.64 -7.33 10.65
CA ARG A 252 -23.70 -7.87 9.79
C ARG A 252 -23.38 -9.28 9.29
N VAL A 253 -22.18 -9.49 8.73
CA VAL A 253 -21.78 -10.78 8.15
C VAL A 253 -21.69 -11.89 9.21
N THR A 254 -21.19 -11.55 10.40
CA THR A 254 -21.09 -12.48 11.54
C THR A 254 -22.39 -12.63 12.32
N ARG A 255 -23.46 -11.91 11.95
CA ARG A 255 -24.74 -11.83 12.68
C ARG A 255 -24.54 -11.48 14.16
N ASN A 256 -23.92 -10.33 14.41
CA ASN A 256 -23.53 -9.90 15.75
C ASN A 256 -22.63 -10.93 16.46
N PHE A 257 -21.66 -11.50 15.73
CA PHE A 257 -20.73 -12.49 16.25
C PHE A 257 -21.42 -13.76 16.80
N THR A 258 -22.41 -14.28 16.07
CA THR A 258 -23.13 -15.53 16.42
C THR A 258 -23.09 -16.60 15.32
N ARG A 259 -22.55 -16.30 14.14
CA ARG A 259 -22.56 -17.17 12.96
C ARG A 259 -21.37 -18.12 12.88
N ASP A 260 -21.50 -19.35 13.35
CA ASP A 260 -20.37 -20.31 13.48
C ASP A 260 -19.50 -20.50 12.22
N VAL A 261 -20.09 -20.44 11.02
CA VAL A 261 -19.34 -20.63 9.75
C VAL A 261 -18.27 -19.56 9.50
N THR A 262 -18.37 -18.37 10.11
CA THR A 262 -17.32 -17.34 10.04
C THR A 262 -16.25 -17.49 11.12
N ARG A 263 -16.59 -18.16 12.22
CA ARG A 263 -15.77 -18.22 13.45
C ARG A 263 -14.41 -18.87 13.22
N ILE A 264 -14.35 -19.89 12.37
CA ILE A 264 -13.11 -20.63 12.09
C ILE A 264 -12.04 -19.74 11.44
N ASN A 265 -12.41 -18.89 10.48
CA ASN A 265 -11.44 -17.97 9.87
C ASN A 265 -11.16 -16.76 10.77
N CYS A 266 -12.16 -16.27 11.51
CA CYS A 266 -11.96 -15.20 12.50
C CYS A 266 -10.93 -15.58 13.57
N ALA A 267 -10.96 -16.83 14.05
CA ALA A 267 -10.02 -17.34 15.06
C ALA A 267 -8.55 -17.39 14.58
N LYS A 268 -8.29 -17.26 13.28
CA LYS A 268 -6.94 -17.26 12.69
C LYS A 268 -6.34 -15.87 12.53
N ILE A 269 -7.14 -14.83 12.77
CA ILE A 269 -6.71 -13.44 12.71
C ILE A 269 -5.94 -13.10 13.98
N ASN A 270 -4.75 -12.53 13.83
CA ASN A 270 -3.85 -12.13 14.91
C ASN A 270 -3.89 -10.62 15.17
N GLU A 271 -4.29 -9.83 14.18
CA GLU A 271 -4.45 -8.38 14.33
C GLU A 271 -5.61 -7.94 13.47
N ILE A 272 -6.50 -7.12 14.02
CA ILE A 272 -7.66 -6.59 13.31
C ILE A 272 -7.76 -5.08 13.52
N PHE A 273 -7.82 -4.35 12.42
CA PHE A 273 -8.05 -2.91 12.38
C PHE A 273 -9.51 -2.67 12.02
N LEU A 274 -10.24 -2.04 12.93
CA LEU A 274 -11.68 -1.84 12.80
C LEU A 274 -12.02 -0.39 12.54
N SER A 275 -12.58 -0.11 11.36
CA SER A 275 -13.06 1.23 11.03
C SER A 275 -14.55 1.43 11.32
N GLY A 276 -14.95 2.69 11.45
CA GLY A 276 -16.34 3.14 11.49
C GLY A 276 -16.96 3.33 12.88
N GLU A 277 -16.46 2.69 13.95
CA GLU A 277 -17.03 2.84 15.31
C GLU A 277 -15.96 2.92 16.41
N LYS A 278 -16.35 3.50 17.56
CA LYS A 278 -15.50 3.62 18.77
C LYS A 278 -15.85 2.61 19.87
N HIS A 279 -16.97 1.90 19.75
CA HIS A 279 -17.48 1.00 20.77
C HIS A 279 -17.79 -0.35 20.15
N TYR A 280 -17.06 -1.38 20.55
CA TYR A 280 -17.23 -2.73 20.03
C TYR A 280 -18.03 -3.60 20.99
N SER A 281 -18.80 -4.55 20.45
CA SER A 281 -19.50 -5.57 21.24
C SER A 281 -18.51 -6.39 22.06
N ASN A 282 -18.92 -6.78 23.28
CA ASN A 282 -18.14 -7.71 24.10
C ASN A 282 -17.92 -9.07 23.41
N SER A 283 -18.85 -9.49 22.55
CA SER A 283 -18.76 -10.76 21.80
C SER A 283 -17.68 -10.75 20.72
N LEU A 284 -17.13 -9.59 20.35
CA LEU A 284 -16.06 -9.48 19.37
C LEU A 284 -14.84 -10.30 19.81
N ARG A 285 -14.46 -10.24 21.08
CA ARG A 285 -13.29 -10.97 21.61
C ARG A 285 -13.46 -12.48 21.57
N ASP A 286 -14.68 -12.99 21.71
CA ASP A 286 -14.97 -14.43 21.64
C ASP A 286 -14.85 -14.97 20.20
N TYR A 287 -14.92 -14.07 19.22
CA TYR A 287 -14.78 -14.33 17.79
C TYR A 287 -13.33 -14.23 17.30
N PHE A 288 -12.55 -13.35 17.92
CA PHE A 288 -11.14 -13.11 17.62
C PHE A 288 -10.27 -13.35 18.86
N PRO A 289 -10.22 -14.60 19.38
CA PRO A 289 -9.60 -14.91 20.67
C PRO A 289 -8.10 -14.62 20.72
N CYS A 290 -7.42 -14.62 19.57
CA CYS A 290 -5.99 -14.39 19.45
C CYS A 290 -5.64 -12.99 18.92
N ALA A 291 -6.64 -12.18 18.52
CA ALA A 291 -6.35 -10.94 17.81
C ALA A 291 -6.07 -9.77 18.77
N ILE A 292 -5.09 -8.95 18.40
CA ILE A 292 -4.98 -7.58 18.87
C ILE A 292 -5.99 -6.75 18.08
N ILE A 293 -6.88 -6.04 18.78
CA ILE A 293 -7.97 -5.25 18.18
C ILE A 293 -7.58 -3.78 18.26
N HIS A 294 -7.52 -3.13 17.10
CA HIS A 294 -7.16 -1.73 16.91
C HIS A 294 -8.35 -0.88 16.48
#